data_AF-A0A7Z0Q1F8-F1
#
_entry.id   AF-A0A7Z0Q1F8-F1
#
_cell.length_a   1.000
_cell.length_b   1.000
_cell.length_c   1.000
_cell.angle_alpha   90.00
_cell.angle_beta   90.00
_cell.angle_gamma   90.00
#
_symmetry.space_group_name_H-M   'P 1'
#
loop_
_entity.id
_entity.type
_entity.pdbx_description
1 polymer ?
#
loop_
_entity_poly.entity_id
_entity_poly.type
_entity_poly.pdbx_seq_one_letter_code
_entity_poly.pdbx_strand_id
1 'polypeptide(L)'
;LTAGLLGAVGGAGNAPATAVGDAADVGKGKKVTIGYVAWEEAVASTYVWKNVLEQRGFDVEVQQYDVAPLYTALANGDIDFQTDAWLPTTSGPFLKKHGGKVENLGAWYGPTSLELAVPAYMDGIDSMEDLKGRADEFDGKITGIEPSAGEMDLLKNKVLGAYGLEDEYEVVDSSTPAMLAELKRAYAAEKPIVTTLWSPHWAYNDFELKKLKDPKDAWGAGDKIHTLARDGYSEENPVVAGWLRDFTMTEKQLTGLEADINAAGKGNQDKAVKAWLKKHPGLVDEWAPLPEGAKGAAGDGETARPLEVAWFPWEEDIAVTHLWKHVLEDRGYTMNLKQMDVGPVYTGLASGDVDLNFDAWLPHAQSNFWEKTKDDLVDLGSWYEPTSLEISVPSYVKGVDSMEDLKGRADEFDGRIIGIEPGTGEMNLLKKDVLPAYGLEDEYEVVDGSTPAMLAELKRAYAEKKPVAVTLWSPHWAYDQYELTKLADPKKAWGEGNKIHTIASEDFPEQYPTLAGWIKGFRMSEEELASLEAEIVRRGQGKEPEAVEAWLKEHPDVPGRMTPDA
;
A
#
# COMPACT_ATOMS: atom_id res chain seq x y z
N LEU A 1 24.09 51.75 45.00
CA LEU A 1 23.29 52.03 46.22
C LEU A 1 21.87 52.27 45.70
N THR A 2 20.86 51.41 45.81
CA THR A 2 20.43 50.34 46.75
C THR A 2 19.32 49.58 45.99
N ALA A 3 19.44 48.27 45.72
CA ALA A 3 18.82 47.15 46.45
C ALA A 3 17.28 47.27 46.69
N GLY A 4 16.52 46.28 46.21
CA GLY A 4 15.11 46.02 46.57
C GLY A 4 14.52 44.80 45.85
N LEU A 5 14.01 43.84 46.62
CA LEU A 5 13.68 42.43 46.31
C LEU A 5 12.17 42.20 46.05
N LEU A 6 11.81 40.94 45.70
CA LEU A 6 10.46 40.27 45.70
C LEU A 6 9.62 40.48 44.43
N GLY A 7 8.88 39.52 43.87
CA GLY A 7 8.47 38.17 44.27
C GLY A 7 7.25 37.78 43.39
N ALA A 8 7.12 36.50 43.05
CA ALA A 8 6.28 35.93 41.98
C ALA A 8 4.75 36.10 42.08
N VAL A 9 4.05 36.05 40.94
CA VAL A 9 2.87 35.19 40.70
C VAL A 9 2.86 34.77 39.22
N GLY A 10 2.82 33.46 38.98
CA GLY A 10 2.89 32.86 37.65
C GLY A 10 1.58 32.97 36.85
N GLY A 11 1.74 33.19 35.55
CA GLY A 11 0.76 32.85 34.53
C GLY A 11 1.41 31.83 33.61
N ALA A 12 0.87 30.61 33.59
CA ALA A 12 1.22 29.61 32.60
C ALA A 12 0.81 30.15 31.22
N GLY A 13 1.79 30.58 30.43
CA GLY A 13 1.58 30.88 29.02
C GLY A 13 1.41 29.57 28.28
N ASN A 14 0.21 29.31 27.76
CA ASN A 14 -0.01 28.32 26.72
C ASN A 14 0.90 28.67 25.54
N ALA A 15 1.93 27.85 25.32
CA ALA A 15 2.61 27.80 24.04
C ALA A 15 1.61 27.31 22.98
N PRO A 16 1.64 27.83 21.74
CA PRO A 16 0.77 27.36 20.69
C PRO A 16 1.10 25.89 20.39
N ALA A 17 0.09 25.03 20.45
CA ALA A 17 0.19 23.66 19.97
C ALA A 17 0.55 23.71 18.48
N THR A 18 1.78 23.32 18.16
CA THR A 18 2.21 23.04 16.79
C THR A 18 1.36 21.89 16.26
N ALA A 19 0.67 22.12 15.13
CA ALA A 19 -0.03 21.07 14.40
C ALA A 19 0.89 19.85 14.23
N VAL A 20 0.53 18.74 14.85
CA VAL A 20 1.24 17.47 14.74
C VAL A 20 0.82 16.88 13.39
N GLY A 21 1.66 17.04 12.37
CA GLY A 21 1.54 16.17 11.20
C GLY A 21 1.67 14.72 11.64
N ASP A 22 0.93 13.82 11.01
CA ASP A 22 0.93 12.39 11.33
C ASP A 22 2.38 11.89 11.38
N ALA A 23 2.85 11.64 12.60
CA ALA A 23 4.27 11.49 12.85
C ALA A 23 4.77 10.11 12.36
N ALA A 24 3.83 9.19 12.08
CA ALA A 24 4.07 7.92 11.43
C ALA A 24 4.20 8.03 9.89
N ASP A 25 3.59 9.05 9.28
CA ASP A 25 3.68 9.35 7.84
C ASP A 25 4.94 10.17 7.51
N VAL A 26 6.07 9.47 7.49
CA VAL A 26 7.37 10.03 7.12
C VAL A 26 7.41 10.35 5.62
N GLY A 27 6.78 9.51 4.79
CA GLY A 27 6.86 9.54 3.34
C GLY A 27 5.97 10.58 2.67
N LYS A 28 4.82 10.91 3.25
CA LYS A 28 3.84 11.88 2.72
C LYS A 28 3.45 11.59 1.28
N GLY A 29 3.26 10.31 0.97
CA GLY A 29 2.98 9.81 -0.37
C GLY A 29 4.14 9.96 -1.36
N LYS A 30 5.37 10.26 -0.89
CA LYS A 30 6.54 10.35 -1.77
C LYS A 30 6.79 9.00 -2.43
N LYS A 31 6.93 9.03 -3.76
CA LYS A 31 7.23 7.85 -4.55
C LYS A 31 8.65 7.35 -4.31
N VAL A 32 8.81 6.04 -4.16
CA VAL A 32 10.10 5.32 -4.09
C VAL A 32 10.07 4.14 -5.06
N THR A 33 11.10 3.98 -5.89
CA THR A 33 11.18 2.87 -6.86
C THR A 33 12.32 1.91 -6.51
N ILE A 34 12.02 0.64 -6.28
CA ILE A 34 13.00 -0.39 -5.91
C ILE A 34 13.18 -1.37 -7.08
N GLY A 35 14.42 -1.55 -7.54
CA GLY A 35 14.74 -2.56 -8.56
C GLY A 35 15.24 -3.85 -7.92
N TYR A 36 14.90 -5.00 -8.50
CA TYR A 36 15.38 -6.30 -8.03
C TYR A 36 15.57 -7.31 -9.16
N VAL A 37 16.37 -8.34 -8.91
CA VAL A 37 16.46 -9.55 -9.74
C VAL A 37 15.66 -10.68 -9.10
N ALA A 38 15.22 -11.68 -9.86
CA ALA A 38 14.36 -12.75 -9.35
C ALA A 38 15.12 -13.83 -8.55
N TRP A 39 16.03 -13.41 -7.67
CA TRP A 39 16.72 -14.25 -6.68
C TRP A 39 16.02 -14.11 -5.33
N GLU A 40 16.07 -15.15 -4.51
CA GLU A 40 15.16 -15.28 -3.37
C GLU A 40 15.43 -14.24 -2.29
N GLU A 41 16.70 -13.98 -1.99
CA GLU A 41 17.13 -12.95 -1.06
C GLU A 41 16.83 -11.53 -1.58
N ALA A 42 16.92 -11.33 -2.90
CA ALA A 42 16.60 -10.06 -3.56
C ALA A 42 15.10 -9.76 -3.47
N VAL A 43 14.27 -10.77 -3.75
CA VAL A 43 12.80 -10.69 -3.61
C VAL A 43 12.43 -10.45 -2.15
N ALA A 44 13.01 -11.21 -1.22
CA ALA A 44 12.73 -11.08 0.20
C ALA A 44 13.04 -9.67 0.73
N SER A 45 14.26 -9.19 0.50
CA SER A 45 14.68 -7.86 0.95
C SER A 45 13.89 -6.72 0.28
N THR A 46 13.60 -6.84 -1.03
CA THR A 46 12.82 -5.83 -1.78
C THR A 46 11.41 -5.69 -1.25
N TYR A 47 10.68 -6.79 -1.09
CA TYR A 47 9.29 -6.71 -0.62
C TYR A 47 9.19 -6.39 0.87
N VAL A 48 10.20 -6.71 1.68
CA VAL A 48 10.33 -6.17 3.05
C VAL A 48 10.44 -4.66 3.03
N TRP A 49 11.36 -4.09 2.24
CA TRP A 49 11.50 -2.65 2.16
C TRP A 49 10.29 -1.96 1.56
N LYS A 50 9.60 -2.60 0.60
CA LYS A 50 8.29 -2.13 0.12
C LYS A 50 7.31 -1.97 1.27
N ASN A 51 7.09 -3.02 2.05
CA ASN A 51 6.12 -3.02 3.15
C ASN A 51 6.52 -2.09 4.31
N VAL A 52 7.82 -2.01 4.62
CA VAL A 52 8.35 -1.09 5.64
C VAL A 52 8.12 0.36 5.22
N LEU A 53 8.41 0.72 3.97
CA LEU A 53 8.25 2.08 3.48
C LEU A 53 6.76 2.46 3.30
N GLU A 54 5.91 1.56 2.84
CA GLU A 54 4.45 1.80 2.78
C GLU A 54 3.86 2.04 4.18
N GLN A 55 4.32 1.30 5.20
CA GLN A 55 3.98 1.55 6.62
C GLN A 55 4.56 2.86 7.19
N ARG A 56 5.40 3.55 6.42
CA ARG A 56 5.93 4.88 6.73
C ARG A 56 5.37 5.94 5.78
N GLY A 57 4.32 5.61 5.03
CA GLY A 57 3.57 6.52 4.17
C GLY A 57 4.25 6.89 2.85
N PHE A 58 5.16 6.05 2.35
CA PHE A 58 5.69 6.17 0.99
C PHE A 58 4.80 5.42 -0.02
N ASP A 59 4.77 5.90 -1.26
CA ASP A 59 4.20 5.18 -2.40
C ASP A 59 5.33 4.36 -3.06
N VAL A 60 5.27 3.03 -3.01
CA VAL A 60 6.42 2.19 -3.42
C VAL A 60 6.11 1.37 -4.66
N GLU A 61 6.94 1.57 -5.69
CA GLU A 61 6.93 0.76 -6.89
C GLU A 61 8.12 -0.22 -6.87
N VAL A 62 7.87 -1.50 -7.17
CA VAL A 62 8.93 -2.51 -7.31
C VAL A 62 9.00 -3.01 -8.74
N GLN A 63 10.20 -3.11 -9.30
CA GLN A 63 10.42 -3.49 -10.70
C GLN A 63 11.48 -4.58 -10.82
N GLN A 64 11.13 -5.66 -11.53
CA GLN A 64 12.04 -6.78 -11.78
C GLN A 64 12.90 -6.51 -13.02
N TYR A 65 14.20 -6.83 -12.93
CA TYR A 65 15.19 -6.69 -14.01
C TYR A 65 16.05 -7.95 -14.15
N ASP A 66 16.76 -8.06 -15.28
CA ASP A 66 17.99 -8.87 -15.34
C ASP A 66 19.15 -8.08 -14.71
N VAL A 67 20.24 -8.76 -14.33
CA VAL A 67 21.37 -8.15 -13.59
C VAL A 67 21.95 -6.93 -14.29
N ALA A 68 22.39 -7.04 -15.55
CA ALA A 68 23.03 -5.92 -16.24
C ALA A 68 22.08 -4.72 -16.49
N PRO A 69 20.82 -4.93 -16.91
CA PRO A 69 19.80 -3.88 -16.92
C PRO A 69 19.55 -3.23 -15.55
N LEU A 70 19.53 -3.98 -14.44
CA LEU A 70 19.33 -3.43 -13.09
C LEU A 70 20.38 -2.36 -12.75
N TYR A 71 21.66 -2.67 -12.96
CA TYR A 71 22.75 -1.72 -12.74
C TYR A 71 22.69 -0.52 -13.70
N THR A 72 22.17 -0.71 -14.91
CA THR A 72 21.98 0.38 -15.87
C THR A 72 20.85 1.31 -15.45
N ALA A 73 19.70 0.75 -15.02
CA ALA A 73 18.55 1.49 -14.51
C ALA A 73 18.94 2.31 -13.27
N LEU A 74 19.66 1.70 -12.32
CA LEU A 74 20.16 2.38 -11.12
C LEU A 74 21.09 3.56 -11.48
N ALA A 75 22.04 3.32 -12.39
CA ALA A 75 23.00 4.35 -12.80
C ALA A 75 22.38 5.50 -13.62
N ASN A 76 21.21 5.27 -14.22
CA ASN A 76 20.44 6.29 -14.94
C ASN A 76 19.46 7.04 -14.03
N GLY A 77 19.18 6.52 -12.82
CA GLY A 77 18.17 7.04 -11.91
C GLY A 77 16.74 6.61 -12.26
N ASP A 78 16.57 5.57 -13.09
CA ASP A 78 15.25 5.00 -13.42
C ASP A 78 14.63 4.27 -12.20
N ILE A 79 15.49 3.83 -11.27
CA ILE A 79 15.13 3.28 -9.96
C ILE A 79 15.93 3.98 -8.87
N ASP A 80 15.41 4.03 -7.65
CA ASP A 80 16.05 4.71 -6.53
C ASP A 80 17.14 3.85 -5.87
N PHE A 81 16.81 2.60 -5.55
CA PHE A 81 17.77 1.66 -4.96
C PHE A 81 17.46 0.20 -5.29
N GLN A 82 18.44 -0.67 -4.99
CA GLN A 82 18.33 -2.12 -4.98
C GLN A 82 19.11 -2.68 -3.79
N THR A 83 18.65 -3.78 -3.23
CA THR A 83 19.17 -4.34 -1.97
C THR A 83 20.06 -5.56 -2.15
N ASP A 84 20.41 -5.95 -3.37
CA ASP A 84 21.02 -7.26 -3.65
C ASP A 84 22.32 -7.17 -4.47
N ALA A 85 23.24 -6.30 -4.06
CA ALA A 85 24.57 -6.25 -4.64
C ALA A 85 25.56 -7.13 -3.88
N TRP A 86 25.87 -8.28 -4.46
CA TRP A 86 26.88 -9.23 -3.96
C TRP A 86 28.30 -8.70 -4.18
N LEU A 87 28.94 -8.14 -3.15
CA LEU A 87 30.23 -7.44 -3.27
C LEU A 87 31.29 -8.01 -2.31
N PRO A 88 32.57 -7.98 -2.71
CA PRO A 88 33.14 -7.31 -3.88
C PRO A 88 33.31 -8.18 -5.14
N THR A 89 33.02 -9.48 -5.08
CA THR A 89 33.43 -10.47 -6.08
C THR A 89 32.41 -10.60 -7.19
N THR A 90 31.18 -11.00 -6.87
CA THR A 90 30.15 -11.41 -7.83
C THR A 90 29.64 -10.22 -8.64
N SER A 91 29.33 -9.12 -7.96
CA SER A 91 28.82 -7.89 -8.58
C SER A 91 29.92 -6.87 -8.89
N GLY A 92 31.16 -7.14 -8.51
CA GLY A 92 32.30 -6.24 -8.68
C GLY A 92 32.47 -5.69 -10.12
N PRO A 93 32.36 -6.54 -11.17
CA PRO A 93 32.42 -6.07 -12.56
C PRO A 93 31.31 -5.06 -12.93
N PHE A 94 30.07 -5.29 -12.47
CA PHE A 94 28.95 -4.38 -12.73
C PHE A 94 29.16 -3.05 -12.02
N LEU A 95 29.58 -3.09 -10.75
CA LEU A 95 29.90 -1.88 -9.99
C LEU A 95 31.08 -1.11 -10.60
N LYS A 96 32.11 -1.78 -11.11
CA LYS A 96 33.22 -1.09 -11.80
C LYS A 96 32.76 -0.35 -13.06
N LYS A 97 31.79 -0.90 -13.79
CA LYS A 97 31.25 -0.29 -15.01
C LYS A 97 30.38 0.94 -14.72
N HIS A 98 29.68 0.96 -13.58
CA HIS A 98 28.66 1.98 -13.26
C HIS A 98 28.96 2.80 -11.99
N GLY A 99 30.05 2.52 -11.28
CA GLY A 99 30.33 2.96 -9.91
C GLY A 99 30.45 4.45 -9.68
N GLY A 100 30.72 5.23 -10.73
CA GLY A 100 30.72 6.70 -10.65
C GLY A 100 29.32 7.33 -10.63
N LYS A 101 28.26 6.52 -10.66
CA LYS A 101 26.85 6.96 -10.73
C LYS A 101 25.94 6.25 -9.72
N VAL A 102 26.53 5.53 -8.77
CA VAL A 102 25.79 4.77 -7.75
C VAL A 102 26.46 4.94 -6.40
N GLU A 103 25.65 5.03 -5.36
CA GLU A 103 26.08 5.08 -3.97
C GLU A 103 25.98 3.68 -3.35
N ASN A 104 26.99 3.26 -2.58
CA ASN A 104 26.90 2.04 -1.78
C ASN A 104 26.51 2.42 -0.35
N LEU A 105 25.32 2.02 0.07
CA LEU A 105 24.78 2.29 1.41
C LEU A 105 25.26 1.29 2.46
N GLY A 106 26.14 0.36 2.10
CA GLY A 106 26.72 -0.61 3.03
C GLY A 106 26.12 -2.01 2.88
N ALA A 107 26.67 -2.93 3.68
CA ALA A 107 26.27 -4.33 3.69
C ALA A 107 25.25 -4.59 4.79
N TRP A 108 24.14 -5.23 4.46
CA TRP A 108 23.10 -5.62 5.42
C TRP A 108 23.14 -7.11 5.76
N TYR A 109 23.79 -7.92 4.93
CA TYR A 109 23.98 -9.36 5.18
C TYR A 109 25.38 -9.83 4.77
N GLY A 110 25.88 -10.82 5.51
CA GLY A 110 27.08 -11.57 5.16
C GLY A 110 27.68 -12.27 6.38
N PRO A 111 28.65 -13.18 6.18
CA PRO A 111 29.25 -13.53 4.89
C PRO A 111 28.34 -14.38 4.00
N THR A 112 28.59 -14.35 2.68
CA THR A 112 27.94 -15.23 1.69
C THR A 112 28.94 -16.16 1.03
N SER A 113 28.45 -17.20 0.36
CA SER A 113 29.26 -18.08 -0.48
C SER A 113 28.52 -18.47 -1.76
N LEU A 114 29.29 -18.69 -2.83
CA LEU A 114 28.84 -19.29 -4.08
C LEU A 114 29.29 -20.74 -4.12
N GLU A 115 28.47 -21.65 -4.64
CA GLU A 115 28.69 -23.08 -4.54
C GLU A 115 28.30 -23.83 -5.82
N LEU A 116 29.00 -24.94 -6.06
CA LEU A 116 28.35 -26.08 -6.70
C LEU A 116 27.77 -26.97 -5.60
N ALA A 117 26.51 -27.35 -5.75
CA ALA A 117 25.80 -28.21 -4.83
C ALA A 117 25.38 -29.53 -5.50
N VAL A 118 25.44 -30.62 -4.73
CA VAL A 118 24.93 -31.94 -5.11
C VAL A 118 24.04 -32.49 -3.99
N PRO A 119 23.07 -33.37 -4.28
CA PRO A 119 22.32 -34.05 -3.23
C PRO A 119 23.20 -34.89 -2.30
N ALA A 120 22.84 -34.96 -1.01
CA ALA A 120 23.61 -35.67 0.00
C ALA A 120 23.74 -37.17 -0.26
N TYR A 121 22.78 -37.77 -0.97
CA TYR A 121 22.82 -39.18 -1.38
C TYR A 121 23.91 -39.51 -2.41
N MET A 122 24.60 -38.52 -2.98
CA MET A 122 25.67 -38.74 -3.95
C MET A 122 27.00 -39.06 -3.25
N ASP A 123 27.29 -40.35 -3.06
CA ASP A 123 28.52 -40.79 -2.41
C ASP A 123 29.80 -40.42 -3.19
N GLY A 124 30.85 -40.02 -2.44
CA GLY A 124 32.18 -39.74 -2.98
C GLY A 124 32.32 -38.42 -3.75
N ILE A 125 31.40 -37.46 -3.57
CA ILE A 125 31.50 -36.10 -4.11
C ILE A 125 31.35 -35.09 -2.97
N ASP A 126 32.46 -34.63 -2.41
CA ASP A 126 32.46 -33.68 -1.27
C ASP A 126 33.22 -32.38 -1.58
N SER A 127 33.89 -32.32 -2.74
CA SER A 127 34.67 -31.19 -3.22
C SER A 127 34.52 -31.03 -4.73
N MET A 128 34.85 -29.85 -5.25
CA MET A 128 34.91 -29.64 -6.70
C MET A 128 35.98 -30.50 -7.39
N GLU A 129 37.01 -30.97 -6.66
CA GLU A 129 38.01 -31.90 -7.20
C GLU A 129 37.40 -33.27 -7.54
N ASP A 130 36.38 -33.69 -6.77
CA ASP A 130 35.74 -34.99 -6.93
C ASP A 130 34.86 -35.07 -8.18
N LEU A 131 34.53 -33.94 -8.82
CA LEU A 131 33.77 -33.91 -10.09
C LEU A 131 34.63 -34.36 -11.28
N LYS A 132 35.96 -34.25 -11.19
CA LYS A 132 36.86 -34.56 -12.30
C LYS A 132 36.78 -36.03 -12.69
N GLY A 133 36.50 -36.32 -13.95
CA GLY A 133 36.33 -37.66 -14.50
C GLY A 133 34.96 -38.29 -14.24
N ARG A 134 34.00 -37.54 -13.67
CA ARG A 134 32.64 -38.02 -13.35
C ARG A 134 31.54 -37.38 -14.21
N ALA A 135 31.90 -36.70 -15.30
CA ALA A 135 30.97 -36.02 -16.19
C ALA A 135 29.82 -36.91 -16.69
N ASP A 136 30.12 -38.17 -17.03
CA ASP A 136 29.12 -39.14 -17.49
C ASP A 136 27.99 -39.37 -16.47
N GLU A 137 28.24 -39.19 -15.17
CA GLU A 137 27.21 -39.32 -14.12
C GLU A 137 26.18 -38.18 -14.18
N PHE A 138 26.54 -37.05 -14.77
CA PHE A 138 25.73 -35.84 -14.86
C PHE A 138 25.36 -35.49 -16.31
N ASP A 139 25.46 -36.45 -17.23
CA ASP A 139 25.29 -36.22 -18.68
C ASP A 139 26.19 -35.09 -19.23
N GLY A 140 27.36 -34.89 -18.60
CA GLY A 140 28.30 -33.83 -18.93
C GLY A 140 27.80 -32.42 -18.61
N LYS A 141 26.87 -32.25 -17.68
CA LYS A 141 26.19 -30.97 -17.43
C LYS A 141 26.30 -30.47 -16.00
N ILE A 142 26.39 -29.15 -15.87
CA ILE A 142 26.12 -28.42 -14.63
C ILE A 142 24.89 -27.56 -14.89
N THR A 143 23.85 -27.73 -14.07
CA THR A 143 22.64 -26.92 -14.15
C THR A 143 22.92 -25.54 -13.56
N GLY A 144 22.91 -24.50 -14.39
CA GLY A 144 23.17 -23.13 -13.98
C GLY A 144 21.90 -22.27 -13.88
N ILE A 145 22.08 -21.01 -13.50
CA ILE A 145 21.02 -19.98 -13.42
C ILE A 145 21.04 -19.03 -14.62
N GLU A 146 20.56 -17.79 -14.49
CA GLU A 146 20.56 -16.82 -15.57
C GLU A 146 21.99 -16.50 -16.05
N PRO A 147 22.27 -16.50 -17.37
CA PRO A 147 23.61 -16.27 -17.89
C PRO A 147 24.24 -14.92 -17.50
N SER A 148 23.43 -13.93 -17.10
CA SER A 148 23.92 -12.63 -16.64
C SER A 148 24.37 -12.59 -15.18
N ALA A 149 24.14 -13.65 -14.40
CA ALA A 149 24.56 -13.72 -13.01
C ALA A 149 26.10 -13.71 -12.89
N GLY A 150 26.64 -12.99 -11.91
CA GLY A 150 28.09 -12.94 -11.69
C GLY A 150 28.69 -14.31 -11.36
N GLU A 151 27.93 -15.16 -10.66
CA GLU A 151 28.30 -16.55 -10.38
C GLU A 151 28.54 -17.35 -11.68
N MET A 152 27.71 -17.16 -12.70
CA MET A 152 27.83 -17.87 -13.96
C MET A 152 29.08 -17.46 -14.75
N ASP A 153 29.44 -16.17 -14.70
CA ASP A 153 30.71 -15.69 -15.28
C ASP A 153 31.92 -16.28 -14.54
N LEU A 154 31.91 -16.27 -13.20
CA LEU A 154 32.96 -16.88 -12.39
C LEU A 154 33.08 -18.38 -12.65
N LEU A 155 31.96 -19.09 -12.71
CA LEU A 155 31.92 -20.53 -12.94
C LEU A 155 32.62 -20.87 -14.26
N LYS A 156 32.13 -20.28 -15.36
CA LYS A 156 32.59 -20.57 -16.72
C LYS A 156 34.03 -20.12 -16.97
N ASN A 157 34.41 -18.94 -16.49
CA ASN A 157 35.67 -18.31 -16.86
C ASN A 157 36.80 -18.51 -15.84
N LYS A 158 36.50 -18.99 -14.63
CA LYS A 158 37.49 -19.17 -13.55
C LYS A 158 37.40 -20.52 -12.86
N VAL A 159 36.22 -20.90 -12.36
CA VAL A 159 36.09 -22.06 -11.47
C VAL A 159 36.32 -23.37 -12.22
N LEU A 160 35.69 -23.59 -13.38
CA LEU A 160 35.90 -24.81 -14.14
C LEU A 160 37.38 -24.99 -14.51
N GLY A 161 38.01 -23.92 -15.02
CA GLY A 161 39.45 -23.83 -15.30
C GLY A 161 40.35 -24.23 -14.13
N ALA A 162 40.03 -23.73 -12.93
CA ALA A 162 40.80 -24.03 -11.73
C ALA A 162 40.78 -25.52 -11.37
N TYR A 163 39.73 -26.25 -11.73
CA TYR A 163 39.55 -27.67 -11.43
C TYR A 163 39.74 -28.58 -12.65
N GLY A 164 40.03 -28.02 -13.83
CA GLY A 164 40.14 -28.75 -15.08
C GLY A 164 38.81 -29.36 -15.52
N LEU A 165 37.68 -28.73 -15.19
CA LEU A 165 36.34 -29.22 -15.51
C LEU A 165 35.82 -28.66 -16.85
N GLU A 166 36.50 -27.67 -17.44
CA GLU A 166 36.03 -26.96 -18.65
C GLU A 166 35.91 -27.83 -19.90
N ASP A 167 36.69 -28.92 -19.98
CA ASP A 167 36.65 -29.88 -21.09
C ASP A 167 35.67 -31.03 -20.86
N GLU A 168 35.09 -31.14 -19.66
CA GLU A 168 34.25 -32.27 -19.23
C GLU A 168 32.78 -31.88 -18.99
N TYR A 169 32.54 -30.66 -18.54
CA TYR A 169 31.20 -30.18 -18.19
C TYR A 169 30.79 -28.97 -19.03
N GLU A 170 29.58 -29.05 -19.59
CA GLU A 170 28.86 -27.90 -20.13
C GLU A 170 28.01 -27.26 -19.02
N VAL A 171 28.19 -25.97 -18.78
CA VAL A 171 27.30 -25.21 -17.91
C VAL A 171 26.05 -24.82 -18.69
N VAL A 172 24.92 -25.38 -18.30
CA VAL A 172 23.63 -25.14 -18.93
C VAL A 172 23.02 -23.87 -18.35
N ASP A 173 22.98 -22.81 -19.15
CA ASP A 173 22.29 -21.57 -18.81
C ASP A 173 20.78 -21.80 -18.67
N SER A 174 20.18 -21.26 -17.60
CA SER A 174 18.74 -21.34 -17.38
C SER A 174 18.21 -20.11 -16.64
N SER A 175 17.41 -20.30 -15.59
CA SER A 175 16.98 -19.29 -14.63
C SER A 175 16.91 -19.93 -13.25
N THR A 176 17.01 -19.16 -12.17
CA THR A 176 16.90 -19.67 -10.80
C THR A 176 15.65 -20.54 -10.60
N PRO A 177 14.44 -20.14 -11.04
CA PRO A 177 13.26 -21.01 -10.96
C PRO A 177 13.38 -22.31 -11.78
N ALA A 178 14.02 -22.27 -12.95
CA ALA A 178 14.20 -23.46 -13.78
C ALA A 178 15.22 -24.43 -13.18
N MET A 179 16.32 -23.91 -12.65
CA MET A 179 17.35 -24.65 -11.91
C MET A 179 16.73 -25.35 -10.70
N LEU A 180 15.98 -24.63 -9.86
CA LEU A 180 15.31 -25.19 -8.68
C LEU A 180 14.27 -26.25 -9.04
N ALA A 181 13.55 -26.06 -10.15
CA ALA A 181 12.61 -27.06 -10.65
C ALA A 181 13.31 -28.34 -11.13
N GLU A 182 14.49 -28.23 -11.74
CA GLU A 182 15.31 -29.39 -12.13
C GLU A 182 15.92 -30.08 -10.90
N LEU A 183 16.46 -29.31 -9.95
CA LEU A 183 16.92 -29.83 -8.66
C LEU A 183 15.82 -30.64 -7.96
N LYS A 184 14.62 -30.08 -7.84
CA LYS A 184 13.48 -30.77 -7.22
C LYS A 184 13.11 -32.06 -7.95
N ARG A 185 13.14 -32.07 -9.28
CA ARG A 185 12.87 -33.28 -10.09
C ARG A 185 13.93 -34.35 -9.89
N ALA A 186 15.21 -33.97 -9.97
CA ALA A 186 16.33 -34.88 -9.78
C ALA A 186 16.36 -35.45 -8.36
N TYR A 187 16.18 -34.58 -7.35
CA TYR A 187 16.12 -34.97 -5.95
C TYR A 187 14.99 -35.96 -5.66
N ALA A 188 13.76 -35.69 -6.14
CA ALA A 188 12.63 -36.59 -5.96
C ALA A 188 12.79 -37.95 -6.68
N ALA A 189 13.61 -37.98 -7.74
CA ALA A 189 13.92 -39.20 -8.48
C ALA A 189 15.23 -39.88 -8.05
N GLU A 190 15.90 -39.36 -7.00
CA GLU A 190 17.24 -39.78 -6.57
C GLU A 190 18.26 -39.85 -7.73
N LYS A 191 18.17 -38.90 -8.67
CA LYS A 191 19.05 -38.83 -9.84
C LYS A 191 20.23 -37.88 -9.59
N PRO A 192 21.43 -38.23 -10.09
CA PRO A 192 22.57 -37.31 -10.08
C PRO A 192 22.23 -35.92 -10.61
N ILE A 193 22.64 -34.90 -9.87
CA ILE A 193 22.61 -33.51 -10.33
C ILE A 193 23.71 -32.71 -9.63
N VAL A 194 24.39 -31.88 -10.40
CA VAL A 194 25.27 -30.82 -9.91
C VAL A 194 24.70 -29.51 -10.40
N THR A 195 24.51 -28.57 -9.48
CA THR A 195 23.85 -27.29 -9.77
C THR A 195 24.60 -26.13 -9.11
N THR A 196 24.53 -24.95 -9.70
CA THR A 196 24.90 -23.70 -9.02
C THR A 196 23.93 -23.41 -7.89
N LEU A 197 24.44 -22.94 -6.75
CA LEU A 197 23.65 -22.52 -5.60
C LEU A 197 24.49 -21.57 -4.73
N TRP A 198 23.87 -20.87 -3.79
CA TRP A 198 24.57 -19.91 -2.93
C TRP A 198 24.04 -19.95 -1.50
N SER A 199 24.80 -19.37 -0.57
CA SER A 199 24.40 -19.20 0.81
C SER A 199 24.31 -17.72 1.16
N PRO A 200 23.20 -17.27 1.77
CA PRO A 200 22.06 -18.06 2.28
C PRO A 200 21.09 -18.44 1.16
N HIS A 201 20.39 -19.57 1.31
CA HIS A 201 19.31 -19.95 0.40
C HIS A 201 18.40 -21.00 1.04
N TRP A 202 17.08 -20.84 0.94
CA TRP A 202 16.07 -21.74 1.51
C TRP A 202 16.22 -23.22 1.09
N ALA A 203 16.75 -23.49 -0.11
CA ALA A 203 16.90 -24.85 -0.63
C ALA A 203 17.72 -25.76 0.30
N TYR A 204 18.65 -25.23 1.08
CA TYR A 204 19.41 -26.01 2.07
C TYR A 204 18.57 -26.47 3.29
N ASN A 205 17.39 -25.88 3.51
CA ASN A 205 16.44 -26.32 4.53
C ASN A 205 15.49 -27.40 4.00
N ASP A 206 15.13 -27.34 2.71
CA ASP A 206 14.17 -28.25 2.08
C ASP A 206 14.81 -29.50 1.47
N PHE A 207 16.08 -29.41 1.11
CA PHE A 207 16.85 -30.49 0.49
C PHE A 207 18.13 -30.77 1.30
N GLU A 208 18.43 -32.05 1.53
CA GLU A 208 19.73 -32.43 2.09
C GLU A 208 20.78 -32.35 0.97
N LEU A 209 21.49 -31.22 0.89
CA LEU A 209 22.51 -30.94 -0.13
C LEU A 209 23.90 -30.83 0.48
N LYS A 210 24.92 -31.19 -0.31
CA LYS A 210 26.32 -30.95 -0.02
C LYS A 210 26.81 -29.74 -0.80
N LYS A 211 27.32 -28.75 -0.06
CA LYS A 211 28.13 -27.65 -0.60
C LYS A 211 29.50 -28.21 -0.94
N LEU A 212 29.83 -28.31 -2.24
CA LEU A 212 31.12 -28.86 -2.64
C LEU A 212 32.23 -27.93 -2.17
N LYS A 213 33.20 -28.49 -1.45
CA LYS A 213 34.36 -27.74 -0.95
C LYS A 213 35.16 -27.12 -2.11
N ASP A 214 35.59 -25.88 -1.90
CA ASP A 214 36.48 -25.12 -2.77
C ASP A 214 37.90 -25.02 -2.15
N PRO A 215 38.73 -26.07 -2.20
CA PRO A 215 40.09 -26.00 -1.65
C PRO A 215 41.01 -25.01 -2.37
N LYS A 216 40.63 -24.53 -3.57
CA LYS A 216 41.46 -23.62 -4.38
C LYS A 216 41.03 -22.16 -4.26
N ASP A 217 39.98 -21.87 -3.49
CA ASP A 217 39.38 -20.54 -3.37
C ASP A 217 39.05 -19.94 -4.75
N ALA A 218 38.56 -20.80 -5.65
CA ALA A 218 38.23 -20.46 -7.02
C ALA A 218 37.03 -19.51 -7.11
N TRP A 219 36.04 -19.65 -6.22
CA TRP A 219 34.96 -18.66 -6.06
C TRP A 219 35.48 -17.33 -5.52
N GLY A 220 36.52 -17.37 -4.70
CA GLY A 220 37.13 -16.22 -4.02
C GLY A 220 36.62 -16.05 -2.59
N ALA A 221 37.07 -14.98 -1.94
CA ALA A 221 36.93 -14.76 -0.49
C ALA A 221 35.49 -14.59 0.07
N GLY A 222 34.46 -14.83 -0.76
CA GLY A 222 33.06 -14.61 -0.43
C GLY A 222 32.64 -13.14 -0.53
N ASP A 223 31.33 -12.92 -0.50
CA ASP A 223 30.73 -11.61 -0.61
C ASP A 223 29.97 -11.22 0.66
N LYS A 224 29.49 -9.98 0.65
CA LYS A 224 28.38 -9.49 1.44
C LYS A 224 27.30 -8.99 0.50
N ILE A 225 26.07 -8.91 0.99
CA ILE A 225 24.96 -8.34 0.25
C ILE A 225 24.82 -6.87 0.65
N HIS A 226 24.92 -6.00 -0.34
CA HIS A 226 24.91 -4.55 -0.18
C HIS A 226 23.66 -3.91 -0.77
N THR A 227 23.26 -2.80 -0.16
CA THR A 227 22.29 -1.88 -0.76
C THR A 227 23.02 -0.87 -1.64
N LEU A 228 22.60 -0.75 -2.89
CA LEU A 228 23.08 0.29 -3.81
C LEU A 228 21.94 1.24 -4.16
N ALA A 229 22.22 2.54 -4.14
CA ALA A 229 21.27 3.59 -4.53
C ALA A 229 21.81 4.40 -5.72
N ARG A 230 20.93 5.09 -6.43
CA ARG A 230 21.35 6.06 -7.46
C ARG A 230 22.12 7.21 -6.83
N ASP A 231 22.99 7.85 -7.62
CA ASP A 231 23.70 9.05 -7.20
C ASP A 231 22.73 10.17 -6.74
N GLY A 232 23.06 10.81 -5.64
CA GLY A 232 22.25 11.85 -4.98
C GLY A 232 21.10 11.33 -4.11
N TYR A 233 20.84 10.01 -4.06
CA TYR A 233 19.69 9.47 -3.31
C TYR A 233 19.78 9.78 -1.82
N SER A 234 20.98 9.68 -1.23
CA SER A 234 21.17 9.95 0.20
C SER A 234 20.96 11.41 0.58
N GLU A 235 21.23 12.33 -0.36
CA GLU A 235 21.01 13.76 -0.13
C GLU A 235 19.52 14.09 -0.26
N GLU A 236 18.82 13.45 -1.19
CA GLU A 236 17.40 13.66 -1.45
C GLU A 236 16.49 12.97 -0.42
N ASN A 237 16.88 11.79 0.05
CA ASN A 237 16.13 10.93 0.95
C ASN A 237 16.98 10.50 2.16
N PRO A 238 17.47 11.45 2.98
CA PRO A 238 18.43 11.15 4.05
C PRO A 238 17.88 10.19 5.11
N VAL A 239 16.56 10.20 5.34
CA VAL A 239 15.91 9.31 6.31
C VAL A 239 15.91 7.86 5.81
N VAL A 240 15.41 7.61 4.60
CA VAL A 240 15.38 6.26 4.01
C VAL A 240 16.80 5.73 3.78
N ALA A 241 17.71 6.59 3.31
CA ALA A 241 19.12 6.20 3.18
C ALA A 241 19.78 5.91 4.54
N GLY A 242 19.31 6.51 5.64
CA GLY A 242 19.74 6.16 6.99
C GLY A 242 19.25 4.77 7.39
N TRP A 243 17.96 4.51 7.24
CA TRP A 243 17.34 3.21 7.50
C TRP A 243 18.01 2.07 6.72
N LEU A 244 18.29 2.29 5.43
CA LEU A 244 18.96 1.31 4.57
C LEU A 244 20.43 1.04 4.96
N ARG A 245 21.13 2.02 5.55
CA ARG A 245 22.51 1.85 6.05
C ARG A 245 22.56 1.01 7.33
N ASP A 246 21.60 1.23 8.22
CA ASP A 246 21.52 0.59 9.52
C ASP A 246 20.85 -0.80 9.46
N PHE A 247 20.24 -1.12 8.31
CA PHE A 247 19.56 -2.38 8.05
C PHE A 247 20.49 -3.58 8.19
N THR A 248 20.03 -4.58 8.93
CA THR A 248 20.65 -5.91 8.95
C THR A 248 19.58 -6.99 9.07
N MET A 249 19.89 -8.19 8.57
CA MET A 249 19.09 -9.40 8.81
C MET A 249 19.99 -10.56 9.24
N THR A 250 19.48 -11.37 10.16
CA THR A 250 20.10 -12.67 10.48
C THR A 250 19.74 -13.71 9.41
N GLU A 251 20.59 -14.74 9.27
CA GLU A 251 20.33 -15.86 8.37
C GLU A 251 18.96 -16.50 8.63
N LYS A 252 18.62 -16.74 9.90
CA LYS A 252 17.32 -17.32 10.28
C LYS A 252 16.13 -16.45 9.83
N GLN A 253 16.25 -15.12 9.93
CA GLN A 253 15.20 -14.21 9.45
C GLN A 253 15.08 -14.29 7.94
N LEU A 254 16.21 -14.23 7.22
CA LEU A 254 16.24 -14.23 5.76
C LEU A 254 15.72 -15.55 5.18
N THR A 255 16.28 -16.69 5.60
CA THR A 255 15.85 -18.00 5.08
C THR A 255 14.42 -18.35 5.50
N GLY A 256 13.98 -17.89 6.68
CA GLY A 256 12.60 -18.07 7.14
C GLY A 256 11.61 -17.26 6.30
N LEU A 257 11.99 -16.03 5.93
CA LEU A 257 11.19 -15.19 5.06
C LEU A 257 11.15 -15.74 3.62
N GLU A 258 12.28 -16.16 3.06
CA GLU A 258 12.36 -16.81 1.75
C GLU A 258 11.43 -18.03 1.67
N ALA A 259 11.41 -18.86 2.73
CA ALA A 259 10.52 -20.02 2.81
C ALA A 259 9.03 -19.60 2.82
N ASP A 260 8.66 -18.59 3.61
CA ASP A 260 7.29 -18.07 3.65
C ASP A 260 6.86 -17.49 2.29
N ILE A 261 7.75 -16.78 1.58
CA ILE A 261 7.49 -16.23 0.22
C ILE A 261 7.34 -17.36 -0.80
N ASN A 262 8.26 -18.33 -0.80
CA ASN A 262 8.21 -19.46 -1.73
C ASN A 262 6.94 -20.30 -1.51
N ALA A 263 6.55 -20.54 -0.26
CA ALA A 263 5.32 -21.26 0.09
C ALA A 263 4.06 -20.54 -0.37
N ALA A 264 4.04 -19.20 -0.37
CA ALA A 264 2.92 -18.40 -0.86
C ALA A 264 2.78 -18.44 -2.39
N GLY A 265 3.86 -18.74 -3.10
CA GLY A 265 3.90 -18.85 -4.56
C GLY A 265 3.96 -17.50 -5.29
N LYS A 266 4.26 -17.58 -6.59
CA LYS A 266 4.48 -16.41 -7.46
C LYS A 266 3.25 -15.49 -7.49
N GLY A 267 3.48 -14.19 -7.28
CA GLY A 267 2.44 -13.16 -7.27
C GLY A 267 1.91 -12.82 -5.87
N ASN A 268 2.30 -13.58 -4.84
CA ASN A 268 1.86 -13.39 -3.46
C ASN A 268 2.97 -12.86 -2.53
N GLN A 269 4.08 -12.33 -3.08
CA GLN A 269 5.24 -11.89 -2.30
C GLN A 269 4.86 -10.84 -1.24
N ASP A 270 4.04 -9.86 -1.63
CA ASP A 270 3.56 -8.80 -0.73
C ASP A 270 2.77 -9.37 0.45
N LYS A 271 1.80 -10.23 0.15
CA LYS A 271 0.99 -10.93 1.17
C LYS A 271 1.86 -11.78 2.11
N ALA A 272 2.85 -12.49 1.57
CA ALA A 272 3.75 -13.32 2.35
C ALA A 272 4.62 -12.49 3.31
N VAL A 273 5.21 -11.39 2.82
CA VAL A 273 6.00 -10.47 3.64
C VAL A 273 5.14 -9.81 4.72
N LYS A 274 3.93 -9.34 4.39
CA LYS A 274 2.98 -8.79 5.38
C LYS A 274 2.70 -9.79 6.50
N ALA A 275 2.36 -11.02 6.13
CA ALA A 275 2.11 -12.09 7.09
C ALA A 275 3.35 -12.41 7.95
N TRP A 276 4.54 -12.37 7.37
CA TRP A 276 5.80 -12.57 8.09
C TRP A 276 6.05 -11.41 9.07
N LEU A 277 5.94 -10.15 8.65
CA LEU A 277 6.09 -8.98 9.53
C LEU A 277 5.10 -9.00 10.70
N LYS A 278 3.86 -9.45 10.48
CA LYS A 278 2.86 -9.63 11.56
C LYS A 278 3.31 -10.66 12.62
N LYS A 279 4.04 -11.71 12.22
CA LYS A 279 4.64 -12.70 13.14
C LYS A 279 5.90 -12.19 13.84
N HIS A 280 6.49 -11.10 13.35
CA HIS A 280 7.73 -10.51 13.84
C HIS A 280 7.54 -9.03 14.23
N PRO A 281 6.68 -8.74 15.23
CA PRO A 281 6.38 -7.37 15.63
C PRO A 281 7.63 -6.63 16.09
N GLY A 282 7.72 -5.34 15.75
CA GLY A 282 8.84 -4.47 16.11
C GLY A 282 9.94 -4.35 15.07
N LEU A 283 10.08 -5.28 14.12
CA LEU A 283 11.11 -5.19 13.07
C LEU A 283 10.95 -3.96 12.18
N VAL A 284 9.71 -3.56 11.90
CA VAL A 284 9.43 -2.36 11.10
C VAL A 284 9.91 -1.09 11.81
N ASP A 285 9.73 -1.01 13.13
CA ASP A 285 10.24 0.11 13.94
C ASP A 285 11.75 0.06 14.17
N GLU A 286 12.32 -1.15 14.19
CA GLU A 286 13.77 -1.35 14.26
C GLU A 286 14.46 -0.89 12.97
N TRP A 287 13.94 -1.28 11.81
CA TRP A 287 14.55 -0.97 10.51
C TRP A 287 14.20 0.44 10.01
N ALA A 288 13.00 0.93 10.30
CA ALA A 288 12.55 2.28 9.95
C ALA A 288 12.00 3.01 11.19
N PRO A 289 12.87 3.43 12.13
CA PRO A 289 12.45 4.14 13.32
C PRO A 289 11.80 5.48 12.97
N LEU A 290 10.68 5.76 13.63
CA LEU A 290 10.05 7.08 13.61
C LEU A 290 10.88 8.08 14.46
N PRO A 291 10.85 9.39 14.13
CA PRO A 291 11.51 10.43 14.91
C PRO A 291 11.17 10.37 16.41
N GLU A 292 12.10 10.76 17.30
CA GLU A 292 11.78 10.90 18.72
C GLU A 292 10.64 11.92 18.91
N GLY A 293 9.52 11.47 19.51
CA GLY A 293 8.28 12.23 19.62
C GLY A 293 7.20 11.88 18.58
N ALA A 294 7.55 11.12 17.54
CA ALA A 294 6.62 10.56 16.56
C ALA A 294 6.02 9.20 16.98
N LYS A 295 6.58 8.62 18.05
CA LYS A 295 5.84 7.69 18.91
C LYS A 295 4.76 8.50 19.64
N GLY A 296 3.72 8.92 18.91
CA GLY A 296 2.43 9.22 19.51
C GLY A 296 2.12 8.04 20.42
N ALA A 297 1.82 8.34 21.69
CA ALA A 297 1.78 7.38 22.78
C ALA A 297 1.19 6.03 22.31
N ALA A 298 2.05 5.03 22.07
CA ALA A 298 1.58 3.67 21.91
C ALA A 298 0.97 3.32 23.27
N GLY A 299 -0.33 3.50 23.39
CA GLY A 299 -1.05 3.08 24.58
C GLY A 299 -1.12 1.56 24.62
N ASP A 300 -1.74 1.04 25.66
CA ASP A 300 -2.02 -0.39 25.79
C ASP A 300 -3.37 -0.74 25.15
N GLY A 301 -3.54 -2.01 24.78
CA GLY A 301 -4.79 -2.51 24.19
C GLY A 301 -5.09 -1.90 22.81
N GLU A 302 -6.29 -1.34 22.65
CA GLU A 302 -6.84 -0.84 21.37
C GLU A 302 -6.06 0.36 20.80
N THR A 303 -5.19 1.01 21.60
CA THR A 303 -4.42 2.19 21.18
C THR A 303 -2.97 1.86 20.79
N ALA A 304 -2.61 0.57 20.77
CA ALA A 304 -1.24 0.13 20.55
C ALA A 304 -0.73 0.33 19.11
N ARG A 305 -1.63 0.41 18.13
CA ARG A 305 -1.30 0.69 16.73
C ARG A 305 -2.24 1.72 16.12
N PRO A 306 -1.79 2.46 15.08
CA PRO A 306 -2.68 3.29 14.29
C PRO A 306 -3.80 2.47 13.64
N LEU A 307 -4.98 3.09 13.56
CA LEU A 307 -6.13 2.64 12.78
C LEU A 307 -5.93 3.05 11.32
N GLU A 308 -6.01 2.09 10.41
CA GLU A 308 -5.97 2.33 8.97
C GLU A 308 -7.39 2.61 8.47
N VAL A 309 -7.70 3.88 8.17
CA VAL A 309 -9.07 4.29 7.83
C VAL A 309 -9.11 4.80 6.41
N ALA A 310 -9.94 4.17 5.57
CA ALA A 310 -10.16 4.62 4.21
C ALA A 310 -11.37 5.55 4.14
N TRP A 311 -11.27 6.59 3.32
CA TRP A 311 -12.34 7.57 3.10
C TRP A 311 -12.47 7.93 1.61
N PHE A 312 -13.68 8.31 1.21
CA PHE A 312 -14.04 8.81 -0.11
C PHE A 312 -14.01 10.34 -0.12
N PRO A 313 -13.68 10.99 -1.24
CA PRO A 313 -13.68 12.45 -1.35
C PRO A 313 -15.09 13.04 -1.45
N TRP A 314 -16.01 12.59 -0.59
CA TRP A 314 -17.39 13.04 -0.46
C TRP A 314 -17.56 13.73 0.88
N GLU A 315 -18.36 14.79 0.91
CA GLU A 315 -18.37 15.75 2.00
C GLU A 315 -18.78 15.16 3.35
N GLU A 316 -19.74 14.26 3.36
CA GLU A 316 -20.19 13.55 4.56
C GLU A 316 -19.12 12.60 5.11
N ASP A 317 -18.39 11.88 4.25
CA ASP A 317 -17.29 10.99 4.68
C ASP A 317 -16.12 11.82 5.22
N ILE A 318 -15.75 12.91 4.54
CA ILE A 318 -14.75 13.86 5.03
C ILE A 318 -15.15 14.37 6.42
N ALA A 319 -16.40 14.81 6.59
CA ALA A 319 -16.90 15.34 7.84
C ALA A 319 -16.81 14.31 8.97
N VAL A 320 -17.34 13.10 8.76
CA VAL A 320 -17.39 12.05 9.79
C VAL A 320 -16.02 11.45 10.06
N THR A 321 -15.20 11.20 9.04
CA THR A 321 -13.85 10.67 9.19
C THR A 321 -12.98 11.63 10.02
N HIS A 322 -13.01 12.93 9.74
CA HIS A 322 -12.25 13.91 10.51
C HIS A 322 -12.82 14.16 11.91
N LEU A 323 -14.15 14.07 12.09
CA LEU A 323 -14.78 14.13 13.41
C LEU A 323 -14.33 12.95 14.29
N TRP A 324 -14.38 11.72 13.77
CA TRP A 324 -13.88 10.54 14.46
C TRP A 324 -12.39 10.65 14.76
N LYS A 325 -11.57 11.13 13.80
CA LYS A 325 -10.14 11.36 14.03
C LYS A 325 -9.89 12.27 15.23
N HIS A 326 -10.56 13.41 15.30
CA HIS A 326 -10.43 14.33 16.43
C HIS A 326 -10.82 13.67 17.77
N VAL A 327 -12.00 13.02 17.81
CA VAL A 327 -12.51 12.40 19.04
C VAL A 327 -11.65 11.22 19.50
N LEU A 328 -11.10 10.43 18.57
CA LEU A 328 -10.29 9.27 18.88
C LEU A 328 -8.85 9.63 19.27
N GLU A 329 -8.28 10.69 18.67
CA GLU A 329 -6.97 11.22 19.09
C GLU A 329 -7.01 11.75 20.52
N ASP A 330 -8.09 12.42 20.93
CA ASP A 330 -8.33 12.81 22.33
C ASP A 330 -8.43 11.60 23.29
N ARG A 331 -8.80 10.43 22.75
CA ARG A 331 -8.88 9.14 23.48
C ARG A 331 -7.60 8.31 23.37
N GLY A 332 -6.54 8.83 22.75
CA GLY A 332 -5.23 8.18 22.63
C GLY A 332 -5.09 7.22 21.45
N TYR A 333 -6.08 7.12 20.57
CA TYR A 333 -5.92 6.41 19.31
C TYR A 333 -5.12 7.26 18.32
N THR A 334 -4.54 6.60 17.32
CA THR A 334 -3.99 7.26 16.14
C THR A 334 -4.75 6.75 14.92
N MET A 335 -5.06 7.62 13.96
CA MET A 335 -5.72 7.24 12.70
C MET A 335 -4.89 7.67 11.50
N ASN A 336 -4.52 6.71 10.66
CA ASN A 336 -3.92 6.90 9.35
C ASN A 336 -5.04 6.97 8.31
N LEU A 337 -5.26 8.15 7.73
CA LEU A 337 -6.33 8.37 6.76
C LEU A 337 -5.86 8.15 5.33
N LYS A 338 -6.55 7.31 4.56
CA LYS A 338 -6.24 6.99 3.17
C LYS A 338 -7.43 7.31 2.26
N GLN A 339 -7.25 8.28 1.36
CA GLN A 339 -8.22 8.51 0.31
C GLN A 339 -8.15 7.36 -0.70
N MET A 340 -9.27 6.70 -1.01
CA MET A 340 -9.31 5.54 -1.89
C MET A 340 -10.59 5.51 -2.73
N ASP A 341 -10.55 4.83 -3.88
CA ASP A 341 -11.76 4.55 -4.67
C ASP A 341 -12.60 3.43 -4.01
N VAL A 342 -13.91 3.40 -4.29
CA VAL A 342 -14.88 2.45 -3.69
C VAL A 342 -14.42 0.99 -3.78
N GLY A 343 -14.10 0.49 -4.97
CA GLY A 343 -13.67 -0.90 -5.15
C GLY A 343 -12.43 -1.30 -4.32
N PRO A 344 -11.34 -0.50 -4.40
CA PRO A 344 -10.18 -0.66 -3.53
C PRO A 344 -10.49 -0.62 -2.03
N VAL A 345 -11.42 0.21 -1.54
CA VAL A 345 -11.81 0.22 -0.12
C VAL A 345 -12.35 -1.14 0.31
N TYR A 346 -13.31 -1.69 -0.44
CA TYR A 346 -13.87 -3.01 -0.15
C TYR A 346 -12.82 -4.14 -0.19
N THR A 347 -11.87 -4.05 -1.13
CA THR A 347 -10.78 -5.03 -1.24
C THR A 347 -9.79 -4.88 -0.08
N GLY A 348 -9.45 -3.65 0.30
CA GLY A 348 -8.57 -3.32 1.41
C GLY A 348 -9.13 -3.83 2.74
N LEU A 349 -10.40 -3.56 3.01
CA LEU A 349 -11.10 -4.06 4.21
C LEU A 349 -11.13 -5.59 4.25
N ALA A 350 -11.49 -6.25 3.15
CA ALA A 350 -11.57 -7.72 3.09
C ALA A 350 -10.19 -8.39 3.26
N SER A 351 -9.11 -7.69 2.89
CA SER A 351 -7.74 -8.17 3.07
C SER A 351 -7.13 -7.84 4.45
N GLY A 352 -7.76 -6.95 5.22
CA GLY A 352 -7.24 -6.40 6.47
C GLY A 352 -6.17 -5.30 6.30
N ASP A 353 -5.97 -4.78 5.09
CA ASP A 353 -5.08 -3.63 4.81
C ASP A 353 -5.71 -2.28 5.26
N VAL A 354 -7.04 -2.26 5.39
CA VAL A 354 -7.84 -1.16 5.93
C VAL A 354 -8.66 -1.72 7.08
N ASP A 355 -8.74 -1.00 8.19
CA ASP A 355 -9.51 -1.37 9.36
C ASP A 355 -10.98 -0.98 9.24
N LEU A 356 -11.23 0.21 8.70
CA LEU A 356 -12.53 0.87 8.80
C LEU A 356 -12.80 1.82 7.61
N ASN A 357 -14.06 1.90 7.19
CA ASN A 357 -14.60 2.99 6.38
C ASN A 357 -15.96 3.40 6.96
N PHE A 358 -16.21 4.71 7.05
CA PHE A 358 -17.43 5.24 7.64
C PHE A 358 -18.58 5.42 6.65
N ASP A 359 -18.36 5.27 5.34
CA ASP A 359 -19.28 5.81 4.34
C ASP A 359 -19.73 4.79 3.29
N ALA A 360 -20.17 3.63 3.77
CA ALA A 360 -20.77 2.60 2.92
C ALA A 360 -22.26 2.88 2.67
N TRP A 361 -22.60 3.27 1.44
CA TRP A 361 -23.98 3.53 1.02
C TRP A 361 -24.71 2.22 0.65
N LEU A 362 -25.51 1.71 1.58
CA LEU A 362 -26.20 0.40 1.49
C LEU A 362 -27.72 0.53 1.65
N PRO A 363 -28.53 -0.38 1.07
CA PRO A 363 -28.14 -1.60 0.36
C PRO A 363 -28.02 -1.47 -1.16
N HIS A 364 -28.24 -0.28 -1.73
CA HIS A 364 -28.40 -0.11 -3.18
C HIS A 364 -27.13 0.37 -3.87
N ALA A 365 -26.59 1.52 -3.47
CA ALA A 365 -25.53 2.19 -4.21
C ALA A 365 -24.28 1.30 -4.35
N GLN A 366 -23.81 0.73 -3.24
CA GLN A 366 -22.60 -0.08 -3.21
C GLN A 366 -22.88 -1.60 -3.18
N SER A 367 -24.09 -2.03 -3.57
CA SER A 367 -24.52 -3.44 -3.54
C SER A 367 -23.55 -4.38 -4.29
N ASN A 368 -23.05 -3.93 -5.45
CA ASN A 368 -22.15 -4.70 -6.30
C ASN A 368 -20.78 -4.97 -5.67
N PHE A 369 -20.37 -4.15 -4.70
CA PHE A 369 -19.14 -4.33 -3.92
C PHE A 369 -19.46 -5.14 -2.66
N TRP A 370 -20.45 -4.71 -1.88
CA TRP A 370 -20.89 -5.37 -0.65
C TRP A 370 -21.22 -6.85 -0.86
N GLU A 371 -22.03 -7.19 -1.85
CA GLU A 371 -22.46 -8.59 -2.06
C GLU A 371 -21.30 -9.55 -2.39
N LYS A 372 -20.16 -9.03 -2.85
CA LYS A 372 -18.98 -9.84 -3.18
C LYS A 372 -18.05 -10.07 -1.99
N THR A 373 -18.09 -9.17 -1.00
CA THR A 373 -17.11 -9.15 0.09
C THR A 373 -17.73 -9.23 1.48
N LYS A 374 -19.06 -9.16 1.61
CA LYS A 374 -19.76 -9.13 2.91
C LYS A 374 -19.45 -10.31 3.84
N ASP A 375 -19.01 -11.44 3.29
CA ASP A 375 -18.64 -12.61 4.09
C ASP A 375 -17.26 -12.44 4.78
N ASP A 376 -16.44 -11.49 4.29
CA ASP A 376 -15.11 -11.15 4.82
C ASP A 376 -15.11 -9.78 5.55
N LEU A 377 -16.29 -9.20 5.79
CA LEU A 377 -16.47 -7.85 6.33
C LEU A 377 -17.45 -7.84 7.49
N VAL A 378 -17.35 -6.79 8.31
CA VAL A 378 -18.31 -6.52 9.39
C VAL A 378 -19.03 -5.20 9.11
N ASP A 379 -20.36 -5.24 9.03
CA ASP A 379 -21.21 -4.05 9.10
C ASP A 379 -21.42 -3.67 10.58
N LEU A 380 -20.85 -2.54 11.00
CA LEU A 380 -20.99 -2.00 12.34
C LEU A 380 -22.28 -1.19 12.53
N GLY A 381 -23.09 -1.07 11.48
CA GLY A 381 -24.41 -0.45 11.49
C GLY A 381 -24.44 0.93 10.84
N SER A 382 -25.65 1.40 10.57
CA SER A 382 -25.89 2.71 9.97
C SER A 382 -25.82 3.83 10.99
N TRP A 383 -25.04 4.87 10.70
CA TRP A 383 -24.97 6.07 11.53
C TRP A 383 -25.85 7.23 11.03
N TYR A 384 -26.27 7.18 9.76
CA TYR A 384 -27.15 8.19 9.16
C TYR A 384 -28.24 7.59 8.27
N GLU A 385 -29.46 8.10 8.46
CA GLU A 385 -30.63 7.87 7.60
C GLU A 385 -31.68 8.98 7.85
N PRO A 386 -32.50 9.35 6.86
CA PRO A 386 -32.60 8.80 5.49
C PRO A 386 -31.59 9.43 4.51
N THR A 387 -31.27 8.71 3.43
CA THR A 387 -30.48 9.25 2.30
C THR A 387 -31.20 9.10 0.97
N SER A 388 -30.75 9.84 -0.03
CA SER A 388 -31.19 9.67 -1.42
C SER A 388 -30.07 10.02 -2.40
N LEU A 389 -30.13 9.41 -3.58
CA LEU A 389 -29.31 9.73 -4.75
C LEU A 389 -30.21 10.43 -5.76
N GLU A 390 -29.73 11.48 -6.41
CA GLU A 390 -30.54 12.34 -7.26
C GLU A 390 -29.80 12.81 -8.52
N ILE A 391 -30.57 13.08 -9.57
CA ILE A 391 -30.19 14.14 -10.50
C ILE A 391 -30.80 15.43 -9.97
N SER A 392 -29.98 16.47 -9.90
CA SER A 392 -30.40 17.81 -9.45
C SER A 392 -30.18 18.84 -10.54
N VAL A 393 -31.14 19.76 -10.66
CA VAL A 393 -31.09 20.90 -11.58
C VAL A 393 -31.30 22.20 -10.80
N PRO A 394 -30.73 23.34 -11.22
CA PRO A 394 -31.05 24.60 -10.57
C PRO A 394 -32.54 24.95 -10.66
N SER A 395 -33.16 25.39 -9.57
CA SER A 395 -34.62 25.65 -9.48
C SER A 395 -35.13 26.74 -10.42
N TYR A 396 -34.22 27.51 -11.04
CA TYR A 396 -34.57 28.47 -12.09
C TYR A 396 -34.85 27.81 -13.45
N VAL A 397 -34.46 26.54 -13.66
CA VAL A 397 -34.84 25.74 -14.82
C VAL A 397 -36.26 25.23 -14.60
N LYS A 398 -37.23 25.84 -15.28
CA LYS A 398 -38.66 25.56 -15.03
C LYS A 398 -39.16 24.34 -15.80
N GLY A 399 -40.11 23.63 -15.19
CA GLY A 399 -40.78 22.46 -15.77
C GLY A 399 -39.91 21.20 -15.81
N VAL A 400 -38.89 21.10 -14.95
CA VAL A 400 -38.12 19.88 -14.72
C VAL A 400 -38.18 19.60 -13.22
N ASP A 401 -39.15 18.79 -12.80
CA ASP A 401 -39.36 18.45 -11.40
C ASP A 401 -39.23 16.92 -11.15
N SER A 402 -39.11 16.14 -12.22
CA SER A 402 -38.94 14.69 -12.19
C SER A 402 -37.96 14.19 -13.26
N MET A 403 -37.47 12.96 -13.10
CA MET A 403 -36.66 12.29 -14.14
C MET A 403 -37.41 12.17 -15.47
N GLU A 404 -38.75 12.06 -15.45
CA GLU A 404 -39.57 12.00 -16.67
C GLU A 404 -39.52 13.31 -17.47
N ASP A 405 -39.37 14.45 -16.78
CA ASP A 405 -39.36 15.78 -17.41
C ASP A 405 -38.07 16.08 -18.17
N LEU A 406 -37.00 15.28 -17.99
CA LEU A 406 -35.78 15.40 -18.78
C LEU A 406 -35.95 14.91 -20.22
N LYS A 407 -36.96 14.07 -20.48
CA LYS A 407 -37.18 13.44 -21.79
C LYS A 407 -37.52 14.50 -22.85
N GLY A 408 -36.77 14.50 -23.94
CA GLY A 408 -36.89 15.46 -25.03
C GLY A 408 -36.31 16.84 -24.74
N ARG A 409 -35.59 17.02 -23.62
CA ARG A 409 -34.94 18.29 -23.23
C ARG A 409 -33.42 18.26 -23.31
N ALA A 410 -32.82 17.24 -23.93
CA ALA A 410 -31.36 17.10 -24.05
C ALA A 410 -30.67 18.39 -24.52
N ASP A 411 -31.18 19.04 -25.57
CA ASP A 411 -30.61 20.29 -26.11
C ASP A 411 -30.51 21.42 -25.09
N GLU A 412 -31.38 21.46 -24.07
CA GLU A 412 -31.35 22.48 -23.02
C GLU A 412 -30.19 22.28 -22.04
N PHE A 413 -29.74 21.04 -21.87
CA PHE A 413 -28.67 20.62 -20.98
C PHE A 413 -27.39 20.22 -21.75
N ASP A 414 -27.26 20.67 -23.01
CA ASP A 414 -26.18 20.28 -23.93
C ASP A 414 -26.05 18.75 -24.13
N GLY A 415 -27.12 17.98 -23.90
CA GLY A 415 -27.13 16.52 -23.94
C GLY A 415 -26.28 15.86 -22.86
N ARG A 416 -26.03 16.54 -21.73
CA ARG A 416 -25.10 16.07 -20.70
C ARG A 416 -25.73 16.04 -19.31
N ILE A 417 -25.36 15.00 -18.56
CA ILE A 417 -25.50 14.96 -17.10
C ILE A 417 -24.08 14.94 -16.53
N ILE A 418 -23.75 15.92 -15.70
CA ILE A 418 -22.42 16.05 -15.10
C ILE A 418 -22.33 15.11 -13.90
N GLY A 419 -21.47 14.11 -14.01
CA GLY A 419 -21.27 13.07 -13.01
C GLY A 419 -20.07 13.32 -12.09
N ILE A 420 -19.90 12.41 -11.15
CA ILE A 420 -18.77 12.33 -10.20
C ILE A 420 -17.76 11.25 -10.64
N GLU A 421 -16.99 10.68 -9.71
CA GLU A 421 -15.96 9.68 -10.00
C GLU A 421 -16.52 8.46 -10.76
N PRO A 422 -15.83 7.98 -11.80
CA PRO A 422 -16.24 6.78 -12.49
C PRO A 422 -16.15 5.56 -11.57
N GLY A 423 -17.16 4.69 -11.61
CA GLY A 423 -17.17 3.45 -10.85
C GLY A 423 -17.79 3.54 -9.45
N THR A 424 -18.24 4.72 -9.02
CA THR A 424 -19.05 4.85 -7.79
C THR A 424 -20.40 4.14 -7.95
N GLY A 425 -21.04 3.86 -6.81
CA GLY A 425 -22.35 3.22 -6.77
C GLY A 425 -23.42 4.00 -7.54
N GLU A 426 -23.51 5.31 -7.27
CA GLU A 426 -24.43 6.22 -7.96
C GLU A 426 -24.20 6.23 -9.48
N MET A 427 -22.95 6.38 -9.93
CA MET A 427 -22.63 6.43 -11.35
C MET A 427 -22.94 5.12 -12.08
N ASN A 428 -22.77 3.99 -11.39
CA ASN A 428 -23.16 2.68 -11.90
C ASN A 428 -24.68 2.54 -12.04
N LEU A 429 -25.44 2.91 -11.00
CA LEU A 429 -26.91 2.88 -11.01
C LEU A 429 -27.47 3.84 -12.07
N LEU A 430 -26.91 5.05 -12.16
CA LEU A 430 -27.34 6.06 -13.13
C LEU A 430 -27.31 5.51 -14.56
N LYS A 431 -26.15 4.97 -14.95
CA LYS A 431 -25.90 4.49 -16.31
C LYS A 431 -26.65 3.18 -16.63
N LYS A 432 -26.80 2.27 -15.66
CA LYS A 432 -27.33 0.92 -15.90
C LYS A 432 -28.83 0.80 -15.67
N ASP A 433 -29.35 1.53 -14.70
CA ASP A 433 -30.72 1.32 -14.21
C ASP A 433 -31.56 2.59 -14.37
N VAL A 434 -31.05 3.75 -13.93
CA VAL A 434 -31.84 5.00 -13.88
C VAL A 434 -32.13 5.55 -15.27
N LEU A 435 -31.10 5.86 -16.08
CA LEU A 435 -31.35 6.41 -17.42
C LEU A 435 -32.19 5.46 -18.28
N PRO A 436 -31.91 4.14 -18.34
CA PRO A 436 -32.76 3.18 -19.04
C PRO A 436 -34.20 3.10 -18.53
N ALA A 437 -34.42 3.18 -17.22
CA ALA A 437 -35.77 3.17 -16.65
C ALA A 437 -36.63 4.35 -17.16
N TYR A 438 -35.99 5.48 -17.49
CA TYR A 438 -36.65 6.69 -18.00
C TYR A 438 -36.51 6.89 -19.52
N GLY A 439 -35.79 6.01 -20.22
CA GLY A 439 -35.51 6.13 -21.65
C GLY A 439 -34.61 7.32 -21.96
N LEU A 440 -33.69 7.70 -21.07
CA LEU A 440 -32.81 8.86 -21.20
C LEU A 440 -31.41 8.50 -21.71
N GLU A 441 -31.08 7.21 -21.80
CA GLU A 441 -29.76 6.67 -22.13
C GLU A 441 -29.28 7.04 -23.55
N ASP A 442 -30.20 7.28 -24.47
CA ASP A 442 -29.91 7.71 -25.84
C ASP A 442 -29.90 9.25 -25.99
N GLU A 443 -30.35 9.99 -24.98
CA GLU A 443 -30.50 11.45 -25.02
C GLU A 443 -29.43 12.19 -24.22
N TYR A 444 -28.92 11.59 -23.15
CA TYR A 444 -27.95 12.21 -22.26
C TYR A 444 -26.68 11.37 -22.15
N GLU A 445 -25.55 12.01 -22.44
CA GLU A 445 -24.24 11.49 -22.08
C GLU A 445 -23.95 11.81 -20.60
N VAL A 446 -23.65 10.78 -19.81
CA VAL A 446 -23.12 10.96 -18.46
C VAL A 446 -21.64 11.27 -18.55
N VAL A 447 -21.26 12.49 -18.17
CA VAL A 447 -19.87 12.94 -18.18
C VAL A 447 -19.21 12.50 -16.88
N ASP A 448 -18.26 11.57 -16.98
CA ASP A 448 -17.44 11.14 -15.83
C ASP A 448 -16.49 12.27 -15.41
N GLY A 449 -16.33 12.44 -14.09
CA GLY A 449 -15.51 13.51 -13.52
C GLY A 449 -15.04 13.19 -12.11
N SER A 450 -15.05 14.20 -11.26
CA SER A 450 -14.88 14.08 -9.80
C SER A 450 -15.88 14.98 -9.11
N THR A 451 -16.22 14.72 -7.86
CA THR A 451 -17.12 15.56 -7.06
C THR A 451 -16.71 17.04 -7.09
N PRO A 452 -15.43 17.42 -6.89
CA PRO A 452 -14.99 18.81 -7.05
C PRO A 452 -15.22 19.39 -8.45
N ALA A 453 -15.07 18.59 -9.51
CA ALA A 453 -15.29 19.04 -10.87
C ALA A 453 -16.78 19.26 -11.15
N MET A 454 -17.65 18.34 -10.71
CA MET A 454 -19.11 18.47 -10.78
C MET A 454 -19.58 19.74 -10.06
N LEU A 455 -19.09 20.00 -8.85
CA LEU A 455 -19.44 21.20 -8.08
C LEU A 455 -18.95 22.49 -8.74
N ALA A 456 -17.77 22.47 -9.37
CA ALA A 456 -17.27 23.61 -10.13
C ALA A 456 -18.13 23.92 -11.37
N GLU A 457 -18.59 22.89 -12.07
CA GLU A 457 -19.54 23.00 -13.19
C GLU A 457 -20.88 23.57 -12.72
N LEU A 458 -21.45 23.02 -11.63
CA LEU A 458 -22.68 23.52 -11.01
C LEU A 458 -22.55 24.99 -10.64
N LYS A 459 -21.48 25.36 -9.92
CA LYS A 459 -21.22 26.74 -9.50
C LYS A 459 -21.16 27.69 -10.69
N ARG A 460 -20.47 27.31 -11.77
CA ARG A 460 -20.35 28.13 -12.99
C ARG A 460 -21.70 28.29 -13.68
N ALA A 461 -22.42 27.18 -13.90
CA ALA A 461 -23.74 27.21 -14.52
C ALA A 461 -24.73 28.05 -13.69
N TYR A 462 -24.71 27.90 -12.36
CA TYR A 462 -25.54 28.67 -11.43
C TYR A 462 -25.26 30.18 -11.47
N ALA A 463 -23.98 30.57 -11.53
CA ALA A 463 -23.57 31.96 -11.67
C ALA A 463 -24.01 32.57 -13.02
N GLU A 464 -23.97 31.77 -14.09
CA GLU A 464 -24.36 32.19 -15.44
C GLU A 464 -25.86 32.01 -15.73
N LYS A 465 -26.64 31.46 -14.79
CA LYS A 465 -28.06 31.09 -14.97
C LYS A 465 -28.29 30.18 -16.19
N LYS A 466 -27.38 29.25 -16.42
CA LYS A 466 -27.48 28.23 -17.48
C LYS A 466 -28.06 26.93 -16.93
N PRO A 467 -28.94 26.23 -17.67
CA PRO A 467 -29.37 24.89 -17.28
C PRO A 467 -28.17 23.95 -17.13
N VAL A 468 -28.20 23.12 -16.10
CA VAL A 468 -27.24 22.03 -15.87
C VAL A 468 -27.98 20.94 -15.10
N ALA A 469 -27.71 19.68 -15.46
CA ALA A 469 -28.12 18.51 -14.69
C ALA A 469 -26.87 17.88 -14.10
N VAL A 470 -26.86 17.68 -12.79
CA VAL A 470 -25.72 17.10 -12.06
C VAL A 470 -26.17 15.92 -11.22
N THR A 471 -25.31 14.93 -11.03
CA THR A 471 -25.46 13.92 -9.98
C THR A 471 -25.23 14.57 -8.62
N LEU A 472 -26.08 14.27 -7.65
CA LEU A 472 -25.95 14.75 -6.28
C LEU A 472 -26.64 13.77 -5.32
N TRP A 473 -26.44 13.94 -4.02
CA TRP A 473 -27.05 13.09 -3.00
C TRP A 473 -27.52 13.90 -1.80
N SER A 474 -28.31 13.26 -0.94
CA SER A 474 -28.76 13.84 0.32
C SER A 474 -28.32 12.95 1.48
N PRO A 475 -27.72 13.53 2.53
CA PRO A 475 -27.51 14.96 2.77
C PRO A 475 -26.35 15.53 1.93
N HIS A 476 -26.40 16.82 1.62
CA HIS A 476 -25.29 17.51 0.95
C HIS A 476 -25.45 19.04 1.05
N TRP A 477 -24.39 19.74 1.50
CA TRP A 477 -24.36 21.20 1.69
C TRP A 477 -24.81 22.04 0.48
N ALA A 478 -24.66 21.53 -0.74
CA ALA A 478 -25.01 22.26 -1.96
C ALA A 478 -26.49 22.69 -2.01
N TYR A 479 -27.39 21.95 -1.34
CA TYR A 479 -28.80 22.32 -1.27
C TYR A 479 -29.07 23.56 -0.41
N ASP A 480 -28.16 23.91 0.51
CA ASP A 480 -28.26 25.14 1.30
C ASP A 480 -27.62 26.34 0.58
N GLN A 481 -26.61 26.10 -0.27
CA GLN A 481 -25.94 27.15 -1.03
C GLN A 481 -26.64 27.50 -2.35
N TYR A 482 -27.27 26.52 -2.98
CA TYR A 482 -27.92 26.67 -4.28
C TYR A 482 -29.39 26.28 -4.18
N GLU A 483 -30.27 27.08 -4.77
CA GLU A 483 -31.66 26.68 -4.95
C GLU A 483 -31.70 25.62 -6.07
N LEU A 484 -31.75 24.35 -5.69
CA LEU A 484 -31.82 23.20 -6.60
C LEU A 484 -33.16 22.46 -6.46
N THR A 485 -33.64 21.94 -7.59
CA THR A 485 -34.72 20.96 -7.65
C THR A 485 -34.11 19.56 -7.69
N LYS A 486 -34.38 18.77 -6.66
CA LYS A 486 -34.14 17.32 -6.63
C LYS A 486 -35.17 16.66 -7.55
N LEU A 487 -34.73 16.04 -8.65
CA LEU A 487 -35.68 15.44 -9.59
C LEU A 487 -36.33 14.21 -8.96
N ALA A 488 -37.67 14.20 -8.92
CA ALA A 488 -38.43 13.06 -8.45
C ALA A 488 -38.15 11.80 -9.29
N ASP A 489 -37.93 10.67 -8.62
CA ASP A 489 -37.78 9.34 -9.19
C ASP A 489 -39.02 8.47 -8.87
N PRO A 490 -40.16 8.68 -9.56
CA PRO A 490 -41.39 7.91 -9.30
C PRO A 490 -41.25 6.41 -9.53
N LYS A 491 -40.28 5.97 -10.35
CA LYS A 491 -39.98 4.55 -10.61
C LYS A 491 -39.07 3.92 -9.56
N LYS A 492 -38.51 4.72 -8.63
CA LYS A 492 -37.52 4.26 -7.64
C LYS A 492 -36.34 3.53 -8.28
N ALA A 493 -35.88 4.01 -9.43
CA ALA A 493 -34.75 3.45 -10.15
C ALA A 493 -33.44 3.57 -9.36
N TRP A 494 -33.32 4.55 -8.46
CA TRP A 494 -32.20 4.66 -7.50
C TRP A 494 -32.26 3.64 -6.35
N GLY A 495 -33.42 3.01 -6.13
CA GLY A 495 -33.73 2.18 -4.95
C GLY A 495 -34.67 2.87 -3.95
N GLU A 496 -34.99 2.20 -2.84
CA GLU A 496 -35.90 2.74 -1.81
C GLU A 496 -35.22 3.68 -0.80
N GLY A 497 -33.99 4.12 -1.11
CA GLY A 497 -33.11 4.90 -0.24
C GLY A 497 -31.99 4.06 0.35
N ASN A 498 -30.82 4.66 0.55
CA ASN A 498 -29.71 4.04 1.25
C ASN A 498 -29.71 4.48 2.73
N LYS A 499 -28.84 3.84 3.50
CA LYS A 499 -28.30 4.35 4.75
C LYS A 499 -26.79 4.43 4.60
N ILE A 500 -26.17 5.26 5.43
CA ILE A 500 -24.71 5.32 5.51
C ILE A 500 -24.25 4.44 6.65
N HIS A 501 -23.47 3.42 6.30
CA HIS A 501 -22.96 2.40 7.21
C HIS A 501 -21.47 2.55 7.45
N THR A 502 -21.06 2.21 8.66
CA THR A 502 -19.64 1.95 8.95
C THR A 502 -19.35 0.48 8.68
N ILE A 503 -18.42 0.20 7.78
CA ILE A 503 -17.93 -1.15 7.48
C ILE A 503 -16.48 -1.32 7.94
N ALA A 504 -16.15 -2.52 8.40
CA ALA A 504 -14.84 -2.83 8.97
C ALA A 504 -14.31 -4.17 8.45
N SER A 505 -13.00 -4.38 8.60
CA SER A 505 -12.37 -5.70 8.38
C SER A 505 -12.89 -6.74 9.38
N GLU A 506 -12.80 -8.03 9.01
CA GLU A 506 -13.31 -9.14 9.83
C GLU A 506 -12.77 -9.13 11.27
N ASP A 507 -11.47 -8.88 11.43
CA ASP A 507 -10.79 -8.88 12.73
C ASP A 507 -11.11 -7.62 13.59
N PHE A 508 -11.70 -6.58 13.02
CA PHE A 508 -11.82 -5.27 13.68
C PHE A 508 -12.54 -5.33 15.04
N PRO A 509 -13.70 -5.99 15.19
CA PRO A 509 -14.40 -6.02 16.48
C PRO A 509 -13.64 -6.77 17.58
N GLU A 510 -12.74 -7.68 17.22
CA GLU A 510 -11.89 -8.40 18.18
C GLU A 510 -10.69 -7.56 18.58
N GLN A 511 -10.11 -6.82 17.64
CA GLN A 511 -8.96 -5.93 17.87
C GLN A 511 -9.36 -4.65 18.61
N TYR A 512 -10.58 -4.16 18.35
CA TYR A 512 -11.09 -2.87 18.82
C TYR A 512 -12.50 -2.98 19.46
N PRO A 513 -12.70 -3.83 20.48
CA PRO A 513 -14.05 -4.10 21.00
C PRO A 513 -14.76 -2.87 21.58
N THR A 514 -14.03 -1.96 22.22
CA THR A 514 -14.57 -0.71 22.78
C THR A 514 -14.96 0.24 21.66
N LEU A 515 -14.04 0.51 20.73
CA LEU A 515 -14.32 1.38 19.58
C LEU A 515 -15.44 0.83 18.69
N ALA A 516 -15.48 -0.49 18.44
CA ALA A 516 -16.58 -1.12 17.72
C ALA A 516 -17.92 -0.92 18.44
N GLY A 517 -17.93 -0.89 19.77
CA GLY A 517 -19.10 -0.54 20.59
C GLY A 517 -19.54 0.91 20.39
N TRP A 518 -18.60 1.85 20.43
CA TRP A 518 -18.85 3.28 20.19
C TRP A 518 -19.42 3.54 18.78
N ILE A 519 -18.80 2.96 17.76
CA ILE A 519 -19.25 3.08 16.36
C ILE A 519 -20.67 2.56 16.18
N LYS A 520 -21.01 1.40 16.76
CA LYS A 520 -22.38 0.85 16.71
C LYS A 520 -23.43 1.81 17.27
N GLY A 521 -23.06 2.57 18.32
CA GLY A 521 -23.92 3.56 18.97
C GLY A 521 -23.94 4.93 18.30
N PHE A 522 -23.02 5.21 17.36
CA PHE A 522 -22.88 6.52 16.75
C PHE A 522 -24.04 6.86 15.81
N ARG A 523 -24.62 8.04 16.01
CA ARG A 523 -25.66 8.61 15.16
C ARG A 523 -25.40 10.09 15.00
N MET A 524 -25.71 10.61 13.82
CA MET A 524 -25.63 12.03 13.51
C MET A 524 -26.96 12.47 12.90
N SER A 525 -27.47 13.62 13.34
CA SER A 525 -28.65 14.24 12.74
C SER A 525 -28.31 15.03 11.49
N GLU A 526 -29.31 15.29 10.63
CA GLU A 526 -29.17 16.12 9.44
C GLU A 526 -28.62 17.52 9.77
N GLU A 527 -29.11 18.14 10.85
CA GLU A 527 -28.63 19.46 11.30
C GLU A 527 -27.15 19.44 11.70
N GLU A 528 -26.72 18.41 12.41
CA GLU A 528 -25.32 18.24 12.81
C GLU A 528 -24.41 18.02 11.60
N LEU A 529 -24.81 17.11 10.71
CA LEU A 529 -24.00 16.78 9.54
C LEU A 529 -23.88 17.97 8.59
N ALA A 530 -25.01 18.60 8.26
CA ALA A 530 -25.03 19.78 7.39
C ALA A 530 -24.23 20.96 7.98
N SER A 531 -24.33 21.20 9.30
CA SER A 531 -23.56 22.28 9.93
C SER A 531 -22.05 21.99 9.98
N LEU A 532 -21.64 20.73 10.13
CA LEU A 532 -20.23 20.33 10.07
C LEU A 532 -19.67 20.44 8.65
N GLU A 533 -20.39 19.92 7.64
CA GLU A 533 -20.04 20.08 6.23
C GLU A 533 -19.89 21.55 5.85
N ALA A 534 -20.85 22.39 6.26
CA ALA A 534 -20.80 23.83 6.01
C ALA A 534 -19.56 24.48 6.62
N GLU A 535 -19.15 24.08 7.83
CA GLU A 535 -17.95 24.60 8.48
C GLU A 535 -16.67 24.18 7.75
N ILE A 536 -16.60 22.93 7.28
CA ILE A 536 -15.49 22.40 6.47
C ILE A 536 -15.39 23.18 5.14
N VAL A 537 -16.50 23.29 4.41
CA VAL A 537 -16.56 24.01 3.13
C VAL A 537 -16.18 25.48 3.30
N ARG A 538 -16.63 26.13 4.39
CA ARG A 538 -16.33 27.54 4.68
C ARG A 538 -14.83 27.79 4.87
N ARG A 539 -14.11 26.85 5.49
CA ARG A 539 -12.67 26.96 5.73
C ARG A 539 -11.84 26.53 4.53
N GLY A 540 -12.38 25.62 3.72
CA GLY A 540 -11.76 25.09 2.52
C GLY A 540 -10.93 23.84 2.78
N GLN A 541 -10.51 23.22 1.68
CA GLN A 541 -9.76 21.96 1.68
C GLN A 541 -8.43 22.06 2.43
N GLY A 542 -8.08 21.02 3.19
CA GLY A 542 -6.89 20.95 4.03
C GLY A 542 -7.02 21.69 5.36
N LYS A 543 -8.25 22.07 5.73
CA LYS A 543 -8.60 22.74 6.99
C LYS A 543 -9.66 22.00 7.79
N GLU A 544 -9.82 20.72 7.52
CA GLU A 544 -10.78 19.83 8.16
C GLU A 544 -10.54 19.74 9.68
N PRO A 545 -9.30 19.59 10.20
CA PRO A 545 -9.07 19.58 11.64
C PRO A 545 -9.49 20.88 12.33
N GLU A 546 -9.19 22.04 11.74
CA GLU A 546 -9.60 23.33 12.28
C GLU A 546 -11.11 23.58 12.16
N ALA A 547 -11.77 22.98 11.15
CA ALA A 547 -13.21 23.01 11.00
C ALA A 547 -13.91 22.19 12.09
N VAL A 548 -13.47 20.94 12.29
CA VAL A 548 -13.98 20.05 13.34
C VAL A 548 -13.78 20.67 14.72
N GLU A 549 -12.60 21.21 15.03
CA GLU A 549 -12.34 21.86 16.32
C GLU A 549 -13.26 23.08 16.55
N ALA A 550 -13.55 23.84 15.50
CA ALA A 550 -14.45 24.98 15.60
C ALA A 550 -15.91 24.56 15.79
N TRP A 551 -16.36 23.56 15.03
CA TRP A 551 -17.70 23.00 15.15
C TRP A 551 -17.93 22.38 16.54
N LEU A 552 -16.97 21.61 17.06
CA LEU A 552 -17.05 21.01 18.39
C LEU A 552 -17.14 22.03 19.55
N LYS A 553 -16.70 23.28 19.36
CA LYS A 553 -16.91 24.35 20.36
C LYS A 553 -18.39 24.75 20.47
N GLU A 554 -19.14 24.63 19.38
CA GLU A 554 -20.57 24.89 19.31
C GLU A 554 -21.39 23.63 19.65
N HIS A 555 -20.80 22.44 19.49
CA HIS A 555 -21.39 21.13 19.75
C HIS A 555 -20.59 20.29 20.79
N PRO A 556 -20.35 20.80 22.03
CA PRO A 556 -19.44 20.16 22.99
C PRO A 556 -19.96 18.84 23.57
N ASP A 557 -21.22 18.48 23.36
CA ASP A 557 -21.80 17.21 23.79
C ASP A 557 -21.48 16.03 22.85
N VAL A 558 -21.13 16.31 21.59
CA VAL A 558 -20.94 15.29 20.54
C VAL A 558 -19.88 14.25 20.92
N PRO A 559 -18.66 14.61 21.36
CA PRO A 559 -17.64 13.61 21.71
C PRO A 559 -18.11 12.65 22.80
N GLY A 560 -18.85 13.15 23.80
CA GLY A 560 -19.41 12.34 24.88
C GLY A 560 -20.50 11.36 24.42
N ARG A 561 -21.28 11.72 23.37
CA ARG A 561 -22.24 10.81 22.75
C ARG A 561 -21.58 9.78 21.84
N MET A 562 -20.51 10.16 21.14
CA MET A 562 -19.75 9.25 20.29
C MET A 562 -18.99 8.20 21.12
N THR A 563 -18.45 8.61 22.26
CA THR A 563 -17.58 7.77 23.10
C THR A 563 -18.04 7.74 24.56
N PRO A 564 -19.25 7.23 24.86
CA PRO A 564 -19.75 7.19 26.23
C PRO A 564 -18.82 6.33 27.10
N ASP A 565 -18.51 6.83 28.30
CA ASP A 565 -17.82 6.03 29.32
C ASP A 565 -18.72 4.88 29.77
N ALA A 566 -18.10 3.72 30.04
CA ALA A 566 -18.79 2.48 30.39
C ALA A 566 -19.52 2.52 31.74
#